data_AF-A0A6B3HGG3-F1
#
_entry.id   AF-A0A6B3HGG3-F1
#
_cell.length_a   1.000
_cell.length_b   1.000
_cell.length_c   1.000
_cell.angle_alpha   90.00
_cell.angle_beta   90.00
_cell.angle_gamma   90.00
#
_symmetry.space_group_name_H-M   'P 1'
#
loop_
_entity.id
_entity.type
_entity.pdbx_description
1 polymer ?
#
loop_
_entity_poly.entity_id
_entity_poly.type
_entity_poly.pdbx_seq_one_letter_code
_entity_poly.pdbx_strand_id
1 'polypeptide(L)'
;NFFLGSEPTVGVGPFKRLDVKRMRATTRTELLRMGIDLRDVDQPIGTLSGGERQCVAIARAVYFGAKVLVLDEPTAALGVKQSGVVLKYVAAARDAGLGVVLITHNP
;
A
#
# COMPACT_ATOMS: atom_id res chain seq x y z
N ASN A 1 -10.44 -1.94 0.37
CA ASN A 1 -9.41 -1.97 1.44
C ASN A 1 -8.41 -0.81 1.43
N PHE A 2 -8.01 -0.25 0.29
CA PHE A 2 -7.09 0.92 0.29
C PHE A 2 -7.69 2.12 1.05
N PHE A 3 -8.95 2.46 0.80
CA PHE A 3 -9.66 3.57 1.44
C PHE A 3 -10.54 3.17 2.63
N LEU A 4 -10.38 1.96 3.18
CA LEU A 4 -11.24 1.49 4.25
C LEU A 4 -11.11 2.41 5.48
N GLY A 5 -12.21 2.99 5.94
CA GLY A 5 -12.25 3.97 7.04
C GLY A 5 -11.92 5.42 6.63
N SER A 6 -11.77 5.69 5.34
CA SER A 6 -11.56 7.02 4.77
C SER A 6 -12.10 7.11 3.34
N GLU A 7 -13.30 6.56 3.13
CA GLU A 7 -13.88 6.43 1.80
C GLU A 7 -14.37 7.78 1.26
N PRO A 8 -13.83 8.25 0.11
CA PRO A 8 -14.36 9.44 -0.55
C PRO A 8 -15.77 9.16 -1.05
N THR A 9 -16.62 10.17 -0.92
CA THR A 9 -18.05 10.09 -1.21
C THR A 9 -18.49 11.29 -2.02
N VAL A 10 -19.51 11.08 -2.84
CA VAL A 10 -20.13 12.12 -3.68
C VAL A 10 -21.63 12.17 -3.43
N GLY A 11 -22.23 13.35 -3.61
CA GLY A 11 -23.63 13.61 -3.31
C GLY A 11 -23.84 14.26 -1.95
N VAL A 12 -25.11 14.53 -1.62
CA VAL A 12 -25.53 15.26 -0.42
C VAL A 12 -26.63 14.51 0.31
N GLY A 13 -26.58 14.54 1.65
CA GLY A 13 -27.58 13.92 2.51
C GLY A 13 -27.76 12.41 2.25
N PRO A 14 -29.00 11.91 2.12
CA PRO A 14 -29.28 10.48 1.95
C PRO A 14 -28.84 9.92 0.59
N PHE A 15 -28.50 10.77 -0.39
CA PHE A 15 -28.02 10.33 -1.72
C PHE A 15 -26.50 10.20 -1.81
N LYS A 16 -25.81 10.27 -0.66
CA LYS A 16 -24.37 10.14 -0.58
C LYS A 16 -23.94 8.72 -0.93
N ARG A 17 -23.06 8.59 -1.92
CA ARG A 17 -22.54 7.31 -2.43
C ARG A 17 -21.02 7.31 -2.50
N LEU A 18 -20.42 6.12 -2.51
CA LEU A 18 -18.96 5.97 -2.64
C LEU A 18 -18.48 6.46 -4.00
N ASP A 19 -17.40 7.25 -4.01
CA ASP A 19 -16.74 7.68 -5.24
C ASP A 19 -15.73 6.64 -5.70
N VAL A 20 -16.25 5.51 -6.21
CA VAL A 20 -15.44 4.37 -6.66
C VAL A 20 -14.46 4.77 -7.76
N LYS A 21 -14.85 5.69 -8.66
CA LYS A 21 -13.99 6.14 -9.75
C LYS A 21 -12.77 6.89 -9.23
N ARG A 22 -12.95 7.80 -8.27
CA ARG A 22 -11.84 8.50 -7.60
C ARG A 22 -10.98 7.55 -6.79
N MET A 23 -11.59 6.61 -6.06
CA MET A 23 -10.83 5.62 -5.27
C MET A 23 -9.92 4.78 -6.17
N ARG A 24 -10.42 4.30 -7.32
CA ARG A 24 -9.63 3.53 -8.29
C ARG A 24 -8.48 4.33 -8.87
N ALA A 25 -8.75 5.53 -9.38
CA ALA A 25 -7.74 6.39 -9.98
C ALA A 25 -6.62 6.75 -8.99
N THR A 26 -7.01 7.07 -7.74
CA THR A 26 -6.06 7.42 -6.69
C THR A 26 -5.23 6.21 -6.27
N THR A 27 -5.86 5.06 -6.02
CA THR A 27 -5.16 3.81 -5.67
C THR A 27 -4.11 3.47 -6.72
N ARG A 28 -4.47 3.49 -8.01
CA ARG A 28 -3.54 3.22 -9.11
C ARG A 28 -2.39 4.22 -9.14
N THR A 29 -2.67 5.50 -8.98
CA THR A 29 -1.65 6.56 -9.01
C THR A 29 -0.63 6.41 -7.88
N GLU A 30 -1.10 6.17 -6.66
CA GLU A 30 -0.22 6.04 -5.48
C GLU A 30 0.61 4.76 -5.51
N LEU A 31 0.03 3.65 -5.98
CA LEU A 31 0.79 2.41 -6.18
C LEU A 31 1.90 2.60 -7.23
N LEU A 32 1.58 3.24 -8.37
CA LEU A 32 2.56 3.51 -9.42
C LEU A 32 3.67 4.47 -8.97
N ARG A 33 3.36 5.47 -8.14
CA ARG A 33 4.36 6.37 -7.55
C ARG A 33 5.41 5.62 -6.72
N MET A 34 5.02 4.51 -6.11
CA MET A 34 5.91 3.62 -5.38
C MET A 34 6.55 2.54 -6.25
N GLY A 35 6.29 2.55 -7.56
CA GLY A 35 6.76 1.53 -8.51
C GLY A 35 6.03 0.20 -8.40
N ILE A 36 4.85 0.17 -7.79
CA ILE A 36 3.98 -1.00 -7.67
C ILE A 36 3.01 -0.99 -8.84
N ASP A 37 3.20 -1.90 -9.80
CA ASP A 37 2.27 -2.08 -10.92
C ASP A 37 1.35 -3.28 -10.66
N LEU A 38 0.20 -3.02 -10.04
CA LEU A 38 -0.84 -4.03 -9.90
C LEU A 38 -1.60 -4.16 -11.23
N ARG A 39 -1.68 -5.41 -11.73
CA ARG A 39 -2.45 -5.74 -12.94
C ARG A 39 -3.90 -5.29 -12.83
N ASP A 40 -4.48 -5.45 -11.64
CA ASP A 40 -5.83 -5.01 -11.34
C ASP A 40 -5.91 -4.50 -9.89
N VAL A 41 -6.43 -3.27 -9.73
CA VAL A 41 -6.65 -2.63 -8.42
C VAL A 41 -7.99 -3.02 -7.79
N ASP A 42 -8.88 -3.63 -8.57
CA ASP A 42 -10.14 -4.21 -8.10
C ASP A 42 -9.99 -5.65 -7.64
N GLN A 43 -8.81 -6.25 -7.87
CA GLN A 43 -8.51 -7.60 -7.43
C GLN A 43 -8.64 -7.70 -5.89
N PRO A 44 -9.32 -8.75 -5.37
CA PRO A 44 -9.45 -8.93 -3.93
C PRO A 44 -8.06 -9.07 -3.26
N ILE A 45 -7.82 -8.31 -2.18
CA ILE A 45 -6.53 -8.34 -1.46
C ILE A 45 -6.10 -9.75 -1.05
N GLY A 46 -7.04 -10.63 -0.71
CA GLY A 46 -6.74 -12.01 -0.32
C GLY A 46 -6.08 -12.85 -1.42
N THR A 47 -6.20 -12.41 -2.68
CA THR A 47 -5.61 -13.10 -3.85
C THR A 47 -4.26 -12.52 -4.27
N LEU A 48 -3.83 -11.41 -3.67
CA LEU A 48 -2.50 -10.83 -3.87
C LEU A 48 -1.45 -11.68 -3.15
N SER A 49 -0.23 -11.76 -3.69
CA SER A 49 0.92 -12.36 -3.01
C SER A 49 1.26 -11.64 -1.70
N GLY A 50 2.01 -12.30 -0.81
CA GLY A 50 2.44 -11.68 0.46
C GLY A 50 3.17 -10.35 0.25
N GLY A 51 4.07 -10.31 -0.74
CA GLY A 51 4.76 -9.09 -1.16
C GLY A 51 3.79 -8.01 -1.62
N GLU A 52 2.91 -8.28 -2.60
CA GLU A 52 1.92 -7.31 -3.10
C GLU A 52 1.01 -6.75 -2.00
N ARG A 53 0.59 -7.58 -1.04
CA ARG A 53 -0.21 -7.11 0.11
C ARG A 53 0.55 -6.11 0.97
N GLN A 54 1.84 -6.36 1.24
CA GLN A 54 2.68 -5.40 1.95
C GLN A 54 2.87 -4.11 1.16
N CYS A 55 3.04 -4.20 -0.16
CA CYS A 55 3.16 -3.04 -1.04
C CYS A 55 1.94 -2.13 -0.91
N VAL A 56 0.74 -2.71 -0.98
CA VAL A 56 -0.53 -2.00 -0.80
C VAL A 56 -0.64 -1.39 0.59
N ALA A 57 -0.18 -2.09 1.63
CA ALA A 57 -0.18 -1.58 3.00
C ALA A 57 0.74 -0.37 3.16
N ILE A 58 1.95 -0.42 2.60
CA ILE A 58 2.91 0.68 2.61
C ILE A 58 2.33 1.88 1.83
N ALA A 59 1.86 1.68 0.60
CA ALA A 59 1.26 2.75 -0.20
C ALA A 59 0.08 3.43 0.48
N ARG A 60 -0.75 2.64 1.17
CA ARG A 60 -1.83 3.17 1.99
C ARG A 60 -1.30 4.03 3.15
N ALA A 61 -0.29 3.55 3.87
CA ALA A 61 0.30 4.30 4.98
C ALA A 61 0.87 5.66 4.49
N VAL A 62 1.61 5.66 3.38
CA VAL A 62 2.15 6.89 2.78
C VAL A 62 1.02 7.85 2.38
N TYR A 63 0.01 7.36 1.65
CA TYR A 63 -1.09 8.20 1.17
C TYR A 63 -1.87 8.90 2.29
N PHE A 64 -2.09 8.21 3.41
CA PHE A 64 -2.77 8.79 4.58
C PHE A 64 -1.85 9.57 5.52
N GLY A 65 -0.62 9.87 5.10
CA GLY A 65 0.29 10.75 5.82
C GLY A 65 0.92 10.12 7.05
N ALA A 66 1.16 8.81 7.03
CA ALA A 66 1.98 8.17 8.06
C ALA A 66 3.35 8.86 8.12
N LYS A 67 3.81 9.17 9.33
CA LYS A 67 5.15 9.75 9.56
C LYS A 67 6.21 8.69 9.79
N VAL A 68 5.79 7.53 10.30
CA VAL A 68 6.65 6.39 10.62
C VAL A 68 5.98 5.11 10.14
N LEU A 69 6.76 4.24 9.50
CA LEU A 69 6.41 2.91 9.07
C LEU A 69 7.24 1.90 9.87
N VAL A 70 6.56 1.07 10.68
CA VAL A 70 7.19 -0.02 11.43
C VAL A 70 6.86 -1.34 10.75
N LEU A 71 7.88 -2.12 10.41
CA LEU A 71 7.77 -3.39 9.72
C LEU A 71 8.42 -4.46 10.57
N ASP A 72 7.60 -5.39 11.07
CA ASP A 72 8.07 -6.54 11.84
C ASP A 72 8.20 -7.76 10.93
N GLU A 73 9.44 -8.22 10.75
CA GLU A 73 9.82 -9.34 9.89
C GLU A 73 9.11 -9.36 8.52
N PRO A 74 9.15 -8.26 7.74
CA PRO A 74 8.33 -8.15 6.54
C PRO A 74 8.76 -9.12 5.44
N THR A 75 9.95 -9.72 5.53
CA THR A 75 10.43 -10.73 4.58
C THR A 75 10.22 -12.16 5.07
N ALA A 76 9.57 -12.36 6.22
CA ALA A 76 9.26 -13.70 6.72
C ALA A 76 8.38 -14.46 5.72
N ALA A 77 8.76 -15.71 5.44
CA ALA A 77 8.10 -16.59 4.47
C ALA A 77 8.09 -16.11 3.00
N LEU A 78 8.94 -15.13 2.64
CA LEU A 78 9.15 -14.71 1.25
C LEU A 78 10.46 -15.27 0.69
N GLY A 79 10.47 -15.67 -0.58
CA GLY A 79 11.70 -16.06 -1.28
C GLY A 79 12.56 -14.84 -1.64
N VAL A 80 13.86 -15.05 -1.92
CA VAL A 80 14.85 -13.98 -2.17
C VAL A 80 14.36 -12.90 -3.13
N LYS A 81 13.71 -13.28 -4.24
CA LYS A 81 13.16 -12.33 -5.23
C LYS A 81 12.04 -11.47 -4.65
N GLN A 82 11.15 -12.04 -3.84
CA GLN A 82 10.04 -11.33 -3.22
C GLN A 82 10.52 -10.43 -2.08
N SER A 83 11.50 -10.87 -1.30
CA SER A 83 12.14 -10.06 -0.27
C SER A 83 12.80 -8.81 -0.84
N GLY A 84 13.52 -8.93 -1.97
CA GLY A 84 14.11 -7.77 -2.65
C GLY A 84 13.06 -6.76 -3.14
N VAL A 85 11.90 -7.25 -3.58
CA VAL A 85 10.76 -6.41 -3.97
C VAL A 85 10.20 -5.65 -2.77
N VAL A 86 10.00 -6.32 -1.62
CA VAL A 86 9.56 -5.66 -0.38
C VAL A 86 10.54 -4.58 0.05
N LEU A 87 11.83 -4.90 0.14
CA LEU A 87 12.87 -3.94 0.52
C LEU A 87 12.93 -2.72 -0.41
N LYS A 88 12.68 -2.91 -1.72
CA LYS A 88 12.57 -1.80 -2.68
C LYS A 88 11.44 -0.83 -2.29
N TYR A 89 10.29 -1.33 -1.86
CA TYR A 89 9.17 -0.48 -1.46
C TYR A 89 9.36 0.17 -0.09
N VAL A 90 10.05 -0.51 0.82
CA VAL A 90 10.51 0.10 2.08
C VAL A 90 11.44 1.28 1.79
N ALA A 91 12.37 1.12 0.85
CA ALA A 91 13.24 2.21 0.40
C ALA A 91 12.44 3.34 -0.26
N ALA A 92 11.45 3.03 -1.11
CA ALA A 92 10.58 4.04 -1.71
C ALA A 92 9.76 4.82 -0.65
N ALA A 93 9.30 4.15 0.41
CA ALA A 93 8.61 4.81 1.52
C ALA A 93 9.54 5.77 2.28
N ARG A 94 10.79 5.35 2.54
CA ARG A 94 11.84 6.22 3.09
C ARG A 94 12.06 7.44 2.19
N ASP A 95 12.20 7.23 0.88
CA ASP A 95 12.46 8.31 -0.08
C ASP A 95 11.27 9.29 -0.20
N ALA A 96 10.06 8.83 0.10
CA ALA A 96 8.86 9.66 0.24
C ALA A 96 8.79 10.45 1.57
N GLY A 97 9.82 10.34 2.44
CA GLY A 97 9.93 11.10 3.68
C GLY A 97 9.36 10.41 4.93
N LEU A 98 9.06 9.11 4.87
CA LEU A 98 8.66 8.35 6.06
C LEU A 98 9.87 7.90 6.87
N GLY A 99 9.80 8.04 8.18
CA GLY A 99 10.68 7.30 9.09
C GLY A 99 10.39 5.80 8.96
N VAL A 100 11.40 4.97 8.79
CA VAL A 100 11.23 3.52 8.65
C VAL A 100 11.93 2.80 9.79
N VAL A 101 11.23 1.91 10.47
CA VAL A 101 11.77 0.97 11.46
C VAL A 101 11.55 -0.44 10.93
N LEU A 102 12.65 -1.14 10.68
CA LEU A 102 12.65 -2.52 10.19
C LEU A 102 13.17 -3.43 11.31
N ILE A 103 12.37 -4.42 11.70
CA ILE A 103 12.77 -5.47 12.64
C ILE A 103 12.99 -6.72 11.80
N THR A 104 14.23 -7.22 11.75
CA THR A 104 14.54 -8.47 11.06
C THR A 104 15.71 -9.24 11.67
N HIS A 105 15.69 -10.56 11.54
CA HIS A 105 16.79 -11.47 11.89
C HIS A 105 17.68 -11.85 10.69
N ASN A 106 17.41 -11.32 9.49
CA ASN A 106 18.16 -11.63 8.27
C ASN A 106 18.60 -10.33 7.55
N PRO A 107 19.82 -9.84 7.80
CA PRO A 107 20.32 -8.55 7.31
C PRO A 107 20.64 -8.51 5.81
#